data_AF-A0A7Y8JJT6-F1
#
_entry.id   AF-A0A7Y8JJT6-F1
#
_cell.length_a   1.000
_cell.length_b   1.000
_cell.length_c   1.000
_cell.angle_alpha   90.00
_cell.angle_beta   90.00
_cell.angle_gamma   90.00
#
_symmetry.space_group_name_H-M   'P 1'
#
loop_
_entity.id
_entity.type
_entity.pdbx_description
1 polymer ?
#
loop_
_entity_poly.entity_id
_entity_poly.type
_entity_poly.pdbx_seq_one_letter_code
_entity_poly.pdbx_strand_id
1 'polypeptide(L)'
;MGVKRDSGVLLEPAKARVKPPPLFKVMLLNDDYTPMEFVVMVLQRFFGMDRERATQVMLKVHTEGVGICGVYPRDIAGTKVEQVTRFARDNQHPLQCTMEES
;
A
#
# COMPACT_ATOMS: atom_id res chain seq x y z
N MET A 1 41.67 40.47 39.35
CA MET A 1 41.06 39.21 38.89
C MET A 1 39.57 39.45 38.71
N GLY A 2 39.11 39.61 37.47
CA GLY A 2 37.68 39.78 37.14
C GLY A 2 37.11 38.45 36.65
N VAL A 3 36.13 37.92 37.37
CA VAL A 3 35.44 36.66 37.04
C VAL A 3 34.64 36.86 35.75
N LYS A 4 35.03 36.15 34.68
CA LYS A 4 34.30 36.13 33.42
C LYS A 4 33.00 35.35 33.63
N ARG A 5 31.86 35.99 33.36
CA ARG A 5 30.54 35.34 33.34
C ARG A 5 30.48 34.41 32.14
N ASP A 6 30.18 33.14 32.42
CA ASP A 6 29.98 32.11 31.42
C ASP A 6 28.60 32.31 30.78
N SER A 7 28.61 32.68 29.51
CA SER A 7 27.40 32.90 28.72
C SER A 7 26.82 31.53 28.33
N GLY A 8 25.87 31.04 29.12
CA GLY A 8 25.09 29.85 28.79
C GLY A 8 24.31 30.06 27.49
N VAL A 9 24.84 29.54 26.39
CA VAL A 9 24.14 29.49 25.10
C VAL A 9 23.07 28.41 25.21
N LEU A 10 21.81 28.83 25.30
CA LEU A 10 20.65 27.95 25.18
C LEU A 10 20.52 27.54 23.70
N LEU A 11 20.97 26.33 23.36
CA LEU A 11 20.77 25.77 22.03
C LEU A 11 19.29 25.44 21.85
N GLU A 12 18.61 26.14 20.92
CA GLU A 12 17.25 25.78 20.52
C GLU A 12 17.24 24.35 19.96
N PRO A 13 16.26 23.50 20.32
CA PRO A 13 16.19 22.15 19.80
C PRO A 13 16.01 22.23 18.29
N ALA A 14 17.00 21.71 17.55
CA ALA A 14 16.92 21.59 16.11
C ALA A 14 15.63 20.84 15.75
N LYS A 15 14.74 21.47 14.98
CA LYS A 15 13.56 20.80 14.43
C LYS A 15 14.03 19.58 13.63
N ALA A 16 13.91 18.40 14.22
CA ALA A 16 14.20 17.15 13.54
C ALA A 16 13.30 17.07 12.31
N ARG A 17 13.89 17.14 11.12
CA ARG A 17 13.16 16.93 9.87
C ARG A 17 12.85 15.44 9.76
N VAL A 18 11.66 15.06 10.22
CA VAL A 18 11.17 13.68 10.08
C VAL A 18 10.99 13.41 8.59
N LYS A 19 11.67 12.38 8.06
CA LYS A 19 11.48 11.96 6.67
C LYS A 19 10.04 11.45 6.50
N PRO A 20 9.37 11.74 5.38
CA PRO A 20 8.05 11.18 5.11
C PRO A 20 8.13 9.64 5.10
N PRO A 21 7.07 8.94 5.55
CA PRO A 21 7.06 7.48 5.57
C PRO A 21 7.20 6.92 4.16
N PRO A 22 7.90 5.78 3.98
CA PRO A 22 8.00 5.12 2.69
C PRO A 22 6.61 4.66 2.22
N LEU A 23 6.37 4.80 0.91
CA LEU A 23 5.14 4.39 0.27
C LEU A 23 5.31 3.01 -0.37
N PHE A 24 4.23 2.25 -0.40
CA PHE A 24 4.18 0.89 -0.90
C PHE A 24 3.08 0.76 -1.96
N LYS A 25 3.41 0.16 -3.10
CA LYS A 25 2.43 -0.23 -4.12
C LYS A 25 1.80 -1.55 -3.68
N VAL A 26 0.47 -1.59 -3.60
CA VAL A 26 -0.28 -2.84 -3.42
C VAL A 26 -0.72 -3.34 -4.78
N MET A 27 -0.49 -4.62 -5.04
CA MET A 27 -0.66 -5.22 -6.37
C MET A 27 -1.38 -6.56 -6.29
N LEU A 28 -2.12 -6.90 -7.33
CA LEU A 28 -2.65 -8.23 -7.59
C LEU A 28 -1.82 -8.92 -8.67
N LEU A 29 -1.59 -10.22 -8.50
CA LEU A 29 -0.90 -11.08 -9.46
C LEU A 29 -1.90 -11.95 -10.20
N ASN A 30 -1.65 -12.18 -11.48
CA ASN A 30 -2.49 -13.04 -12.31
C ASN A 30 -2.38 -14.51 -11.90
N ASP A 31 -3.47 -15.24 -12.10
CA ASP A 31 -3.57 -16.69 -11.98
C ASP A 31 -4.69 -17.20 -12.90
N ASP A 32 -4.70 -18.51 -13.19
CA ASP A 32 -5.62 -19.11 -14.16
C ASP A 32 -6.97 -19.56 -13.58
N TYR A 33 -7.22 -19.35 -12.28
CA TYR A 33 -8.35 -19.95 -11.56
C TYR A 33 -9.30 -18.93 -10.92
N THR A 34 -8.81 -17.74 -10.59
CA THR A 34 -9.63 -16.68 -9.98
C THR A 34 -10.55 -16.04 -11.05
N PRO A 35 -11.88 -16.05 -10.86
CA PRO A 35 -12.80 -15.43 -11.80
C PRO A 35 -12.59 -13.92 -11.96
N MET A 36 -12.72 -13.39 -13.18
CA MET A 36 -12.57 -11.95 -13.48
C MET A 36 -13.49 -11.07 -12.61
N GLU A 37 -14.77 -11.46 -12.45
CA GLU A 37 -15.71 -10.71 -11.61
C GLU A 37 -15.33 -10.75 -10.13
N PHE A 38 -14.63 -11.79 -9.66
CA PHE A 38 -14.11 -11.81 -8.29
C PHE A 38 -13.02 -10.75 -8.11
N VAL A 39 -12.11 -10.61 -9.08
CA VAL A 39 -11.08 -9.57 -9.07
C VAL A 39 -11.70 -8.17 -9.10
N VAL A 40 -12.72 -7.95 -9.93
CA VAL A 40 -13.47 -6.67 -9.95
C VAL A 40 -14.09 -6.39 -8.57
N MET A 41 -14.74 -7.38 -7.95
CA MET A 41 -15.32 -7.23 -6.60
C MET A 41 -14.26 -6.87 -5.55
N VAL A 42 -13.09 -7.50 -5.59
CA VAL A 42 -11.95 -7.20 -4.70
C VAL A 42 -11.52 -5.74 -4.85
N LEU A 43 -11.36 -5.27 -6.09
CA LEU A 43 -10.94 -3.91 -6.41
C LEU A 43 -11.97 -2.87 -5.93
N GLN A 44 -13.27 -3.14 -6.12
CA GLN A 44 -14.32 -2.25 -5.61
C GLN A 44 -14.36 -2.24 -4.07
N ARG A 45 -14.35 -3.42 -3.45
CA ARG A 45 -14.54 -3.56 -1.99
C ARG A 45 -13.37 -3.04 -1.17
N PHE A 46 -12.13 -3.36 -1.55
CA PHE A 46 -10.96 -3.08 -0.73
C PHE A 46 -10.16 -1.85 -1.19
N PHE A 47 -10.30 -1.44 -2.45
CA PHE A 47 -9.57 -0.30 -3.00
C PHE A 47 -10.49 0.88 -3.37
N GLY A 48 -11.80 0.74 -3.19
CA GLY A 48 -12.77 1.82 -3.40
C GLY A 48 -12.87 2.26 -4.86
N MET A 49 -12.51 1.37 -5.81
CA MET A 49 -12.65 1.65 -7.23
C MET A 49 -14.11 1.60 -7.64
N ASP A 50 -14.52 2.45 -8.57
CA ASP A 50 -15.74 2.20 -9.33
C ASP A 50 -15.56 0.98 -10.25
N ARG A 51 -16.66 0.51 -10.85
CA ARG A 51 -16.65 -0.69 -11.69
C ARG A 51 -15.79 -0.54 -12.93
N GLU A 52 -15.76 0.64 -13.54
CA GLU A 52 -15.01 0.90 -14.78
C GLU A 52 -13.51 0.79 -14.52
N ARG A 53 -13.01 1.52 -13.51
CA ARG A 53 -11.61 1.48 -13.09
C ARG A 53 -11.22 0.09 -12.59
N ALA A 54 -12.09 -0.58 -11.83
CA ALA A 54 -11.84 -1.95 -11.38
C ALA A 54 -11.69 -2.92 -12.56
N THR A 55 -12.54 -2.79 -13.59
CA THR A 55 -12.45 -3.60 -14.81
C THR A 55 -11.15 -3.36 -15.56
N GLN A 56 -10.72 -2.09 -15.69
CA GLN A 56 -9.45 -1.75 -16.33
C GLN A 56 -8.25 -2.36 -15.59
N VAL A 57 -8.21 -2.25 -14.27
CA VAL A 57 -7.14 -2.84 -13.46
C VAL A 57 -7.17 -4.37 -13.52
N MET A 58 -8.35 -4.98 -13.47
CA MET A 58 -8.52 -6.43 -13.63
C MET A 58 -7.97 -6.92 -14.98
N LEU A 59 -8.33 -6.24 -16.08
CA LEU A 59 -7.80 -6.57 -17.40
C LEU A 59 -6.28 -6.46 -17.44
N LYS A 60 -5.72 -5.42 -16.80
CA LYS A 60 -4.27 -5.26 -16.69
C LYS A 60 -3.61 -6.43 -15.95
N VAL A 61 -4.17 -6.86 -14.82
CA VAL A 61 -3.69 -8.07 -14.11
C VAL A 61 -3.69 -9.25 -15.07
N HIS A 62 -4.81 -9.48 -15.76
CA HIS A 62 -4.96 -10.62 -16.66
C HIS A 62 -3.97 -10.61 -17.84
N THR A 63 -3.74 -9.45 -18.47
CA THR A 63 -2.91 -9.36 -19.67
C THR A 63 -1.42 -9.15 -19.39
N GLU A 64 -1.08 -8.47 -18.29
CA GLU A 64 0.31 -8.10 -17.96
C GLU A 64 0.89 -8.93 -16.80
N GLY A 65 0.08 -9.81 -16.19
CA GLY A 65 0.50 -10.64 -15.06
C GLY A 65 0.42 -9.94 -13.70
N VAL A 66 0.33 -8.61 -13.67
CA VAL A 66 0.29 -7.80 -12.45
C VAL A 66 -0.50 -6.51 -12.66
N GLY A 67 -1.21 -6.06 -11.62
CA GLY A 67 -1.93 -4.79 -11.63
C GLY A 67 -1.79 -4.06 -10.30
N ILE A 68 -1.45 -2.76 -10.37
CA ILE A 68 -1.35 -1.90 -9.19
C ILE A 68 -2.76 -1.46 -8.77
N CYS A 69 -3.12 -1.77 -7.54
CA CYS A 69 -4.41 -1.45 -6.96
C CYS A 69 -4.40 -0.12 -6.20
N GLY A 70 -3.25 0.28 -5.65
CA GLY A 70 -3.08 1.57 -4.98
C GLY A 70 -1.71 1.73 -4.33
N VAL A 71 -1.42 2.93 -3.85
CA VAL A 71 -0.16 3.27 -3.17
C VAL A 71 -0.50 3.79 -1.78
N TYR A 72 0.13 3.21 -0.74
CA TYR A 72 -0.20 3.49 0.65
C TYR A 72 1.05 3.47 1.54
N PRO A 73 1.02 4.10 2.73
CA PRO A 73 2.00 3.81 3.79
C PRO A 73 2.01 2.31 4.14
N ARG A 74 3.16 1.82 4.59
CA ARG A 74 3.41 0.39 4.88
C ARG A 74 2.28 -0.31 5.65
N ASP A 75 1.78 0.30 6.72
CA ASP A 75 0.79 -0.35 7.60
C ASP A 75 -0.58 -0.48 6.91
N ILE A 76 -0.97 0.52 6.13
CA ILE A 76 -2.20 0.49 5.33
C ILE A 76 -2.06 -0.53 4.18
N ALA A 77 -0.90 -0.55 3.52
CA ALA A 77 -0.62 -1.52 2.47
C ALA A 77 -0.69 -2.96 3.02
N GLY A 78 -0.05 -3.22 4.16
CA GLY A 78 -0.06 -4.54 4.82
C GLY A 78 -1.47 -4.98 5.21
N THR A 79 -2.27 -4.07 5.78
CA THR A 79 -3.68 -4.34 6.12
C THR A 79 -4.50 -4.71 4.89
N LYS A 80 -4.33 -3.99 3.77
CA LYS A 80 -5.05 -4.29 2.53
C LYS A 80 -4.65 -5.64 1.95
N VAL A 81 -3.35 -5.95 1.93
CA VAL A 81 -2.85 -7.26 1.50
C VAL A 81 -3.50 -8.38 2.31
N GLU A 82 -3.46 -8.28 3.64
CA GLU A 82 -4.05 -9.29 4.53
C GLU A 82 -5.56 -9.46 4.31
N GLN A 83 -6.30 -8.36 4.18
CA GLN A 83 -7.75 -8.39 3.93
C GLN A 83 -8.09 -9.09 2.60
N VAL A 84 -7.37 -8.76 1.53
CA VAL A 84 -7.61 -9.35 0.20
C VAL A 84 -7.22 -10.83 0.19
N THR A 85 -6.04 -11.18 0.72
CA THR A 85 -5.57 -12.57 0.77
C THR A 85 -6.52 -13.44 1.59
N ARG A 86 -7.02 -12.94 2.73
CA ARG A 86 -8.01 -13.65 3.53
C ARG A 86 -9.33 -13.83 2.76
N PHE A 87 -9.82 -12.77 2.14
CA PHE A 87 -11.07 -12.83 1.37
C PHE A 87 -10.98 -13.79 0.18
N ALA A 88 -9.86 -13.81 -0.54
CA ALA A 88 -9.60 -14.79 -1.61
C ALA A 88 -9.62 -16.22 -1.09
N ARG A 89 -8.93 -16.49 0.02
CA ARG A 89 -8.90 -17.82 0.65
C ARG A 89 -10.28 -18.28 1.12
N ASP A 90 -11.04 -17.40 1.77
CA ASP A 90 -12.39 -17.71 2.27
C ASP A 90 -13.37 -18.04 1.12
N ASN A 91 -13.10 -17.51 -0.09
CA ASN A 91 -13.85 -17.80 -1.31
C ASN A 91 -13.17 -18.85 -2.22
N GLN A 92 -12.15 -19.55 -1.73
CA GLN A 92 -11.46 -20.64 -2.44
C GLN A 92 -10.79 -20.22 -3.75
N HIS A 93 -10.30 -18.99 -3.83
CA HIS A 93 -9.54 -18.48 -4.97
C HIS A 93 -8.04 -18.35 -4.61
N PRO A 94 -7.13 -18.72 -5.53
CA PRO A 94 -5.68 -18.61 -5.30
C PRO A 94 -5.13 -17.18 -5.53
N LEU A 95 -5.99 -16.18 -5.72
CA LEU A 95 -5.63 -14.79 -5.97
C LEU A 95 -4.57 -14.27 -4.98
N GLN A 96 -3.42 -13.86 -5.52
CA GLN A 96 -2.34 -13.30 -4.71
C GLN A 96 -2.40 -11.78 -4.69
N CYS A 97 -2.27 -11.22 -3.49
CA CYS A 97 -2.10 -9.80 -3.25
C CYS A 97 -0.77 -9.58 -2.54
N THR A 98 0.03 -8.61 -2.99
CA THR A 98 1.36 -8.31 -2.45
C THR A 98 1.60 -6.81 -2.37
N MET A 99 2.69 -6.40 -1.72
CA MET A 99 3.14 -5.01 -1.70
C MET A 99 4.66 -4.89 -1.89
N GLU A 100 5.09 -3.83 -2.58
CA GLU A 100 6.50 -3.48 -2.77
C GLU A 100 6.75 -2.02 -2.40
N GLU A 101 7.95 -1.70 -1.92
CA GLU A 101 8.36 -0.30 -1.70
C GLU A 101 8.41 0.45 -3.05
N SER A 102 7.91 1.68 -3.07
CA SER A 102 7.60 2.41 -4.32
C SER A 102 8.81 3.00 -5.02
#